data_AF-X1NJD8-F1
#
_entry.id   AF-X1NJD8-F1
#
_cell.length_a   1.000
_cell.length_b   1.000
_cell.length_c   1.000
_cell.angle_alpha   90.00
_cell.angle_beta   90.00
_cell.angle_gamma   90.00
#
_symmetry.space_group_name_H-M   'P 1'
#
loop_
_entity.id
_entity.type
_entity.pdbx_description
1 polymer ?
#
loop_
_entity_poly.entity_id
_entity_poly.type
_entity_poly.pdbx_seq_one_letter_code
_entity_poly.pdbx_strand_id
1 'polypeptide(L)'
;MADPGDDYVVYVTGSVETGAIRMDIVLEDGLYLAKWFDPKKGEFLPITHEIKGGGKRPLELPKFNEDIVLYLTRREPEKDVS
;
A
#
# COMPACT_ATOMS: atom_id res chain seq x y z
N MET A 1 8.50 18.66 -2.94
CA MET A 1 7.83 18.38 -4.22
C MET A 1 7.52 16.89 -4.18
N ALA A 2 6.28 16.48 -4.41
CA ALA A 2 5.95 15.07 -4.57
C ALA A 2 6.25 14.71 -6.03
N ASP A 3 7.24 13.86 -6.27
CA ASP A 3 7.54 13.37 -7.61
C ASP A 3 6.44 12.37 -8.03
N PRO A 4 5.77 12.60 -9.17
CA PRO A 4 4.73 11.68 -9.63
C PRO A 4 5.31 10.27 -9.80
N GLY A 5 4.69 9.28 -9.15
CA GLY A 5 5.11 7.88 -9.19
C GLY A 5 5.85 7.39 -7.95
N ASP A 6 6.25 8.29 -7.04
CA ASP A 6 6.94 7.90 -5.82
C ASP A 6 6.00 7.62 -4.66
N ASP A 7 4.90 8.37 -4.55
CA ASP A 7 3.90 8.18 -3.49
C ASP A 7 2.49 8.03 -4.09
N TYR A 8 1.80 6.97 -3.67
CA TYR A 8 0.38 6.74 -3.99
C TYR A 8 -0.43 6.62 -2.71
N VAL A 9 -1.65 7.18 -2.73
CA VAL A 9 -2.63 7.06 -1.66
C VAL A 9 -3.92 6.52 -2.26
N VAL A 10 -4.39 5.37 -1.77
CA VAL A 10 -5.63 4.73 -2.22
C VAL A 10 -6.60 4.67 -1.05
N TYR A 11 -7.77 5.26 -1.22
CA TYR A 11 -8.86 5.21 -0.24
C TYR A 11 -9.74 4.00 -0.50
N VAL A 12 -9.93 3.16 0.50
CA VAL A 12 -10.76 1.94 0.42
C VAL A 12 -11.94 2.11 1.36
N THR A 13 -13.14 2.20 0.77
CA THR A 13 -14.39 2.35 1.52
C THR A 13 -15.06 1.03 1.82
N GLY A 14 -15.74 0.93 2.96
CA GLY A 14 -16.64 -0.19 3.30
C GLY A 14 -16.12 -1.04 4.46
N SER A 15 -16.41 -2.35 4.44
CA SER A 15 -15.95 -3.30 5.45
C SER A 15 -15.58 -4.66 4.87
N VAL A 16 -14.55 -5.29 5.44
CA VAL A 16 -14.13 -6.68 5.21
C VAL A 16 -14.12 -7.38 6.56
N GLU A 17 -15.28 -7.90 6.94
CA GLU A 17 -15.46 -8.62 8.20
C GLU A 17 -15.09 -10.12 8.07
N THR A 18 -15.32 -10.70 6.88
CA THR A 18 -15.02 -12.11 6.59
C THR A 18 -14.50 -12.26 5.15
N GLY A 19 -13.58 -13.20 4.95
CA GLY A 19 -12.95 -13.48 3.66
C GLY A 19 -11.74 -12.60 3.33
N ALA A 20 -10.94 -13.05 2.37
CA ALA A 20 -9.82 -12.29 1.82
C ALA A 20 -10.29 -11.55 0.57
N ILE A 21 -10.43 -10.22 0.66
CA ILE A 21 -10.64 -9.38 -0.53
C ILE A 21 -9.28 -9.04 -1.11
N ARG A 22 -9.19 -9.10 -2.45
CA ARG A 22 -8.00 -8.72 -3.20
C ARG A 22 -8.31 -7.51 -4.05
N MET A 23 -7.40 -6.54 -4.02
CA MET A 23 -7.36 -5.43 -4.97
C MET A 23 -6.18 -5.63 -5.89
N ASP A 24 -6.37 -5.38 -7.18
CA ASP A 24 -5.27 -5.35 -8.12
C ASP A 24 -4.70 -3.93 -8.21
N ILE A 25 -3.40 -3.80 -7.96
CA ILE A 25 -2.66 -2.53 -8.13
C ILE A 25 -1.73 -2.64 -9.33
N VAL A 26 -1.56 -1.54 -10.06
CA VAL A 26 -0.62 -1.43 -11.17
C VAL A 26 0.43 -0.39 -10.78
N LEU A 27 1.67 -0.86 -10.61
CA LEU A 27 2.79 -0.02 -10.20
C LEU A 27 3.88 -0.04 -11.27
N GLU A 28 4.56 1.08 -11.42
CA GLU A 28 5.78 1.18 -12.23
C GLU A 28 6.88 0.28 -11.66
N ASP A 29 7.94 0.02 -12.42
CA ASP A 29 9.05 -0.81 -11.95
C ASP A 29 9.74 -0.19 -10.72
N GLY A 30 9.98 -0.99 -9.69
CA GLY A 30 10.50 -0.50 -8.41
C GLY A 30 10.06 -1.34 -7.22
N LEU A 31 10.63 -1.04 -6.05
CA LEU A 31 10.21 -1.62 -4.78
C LEU A 31 9.35 -0.61 -4.04
N TYR A 32 8.18 -1.01 -3.57
CA TYR A 32 7.25 -0.13 -2.85
C TYR A 32 7.00 -0.65 -1.45
N LEU A 33 6.94 0.27 -0.50
CA LEU A 33 6.50 0.02 0.86
C LEU A 33 5.02 0.34 0.98
N ALA A 34 4.21 -0.67 1.22
CA ALA A 34 2.77 -0.55 1.42
C ALA A 34 2.43 -0.51 2.91
N LYS A 35 1.74 0.54 3.35
CA LYS A 35 1.25 0.72 4.72
C LYS A 35 -0.23 1.02 4.72
N TRP A 36 -0.95 0.45 5.67
CA TRP A 36 -2.38 0.73 5.86
C TRP A 36 -2.56 1.72 7.00
N PHE A 37 -3.42 2.71 6.80
CA PHE A 37 -3.75 3.75 7.77
C PHE A 37 -5.25 3.69 8.09
N ASP A 38 -5.56 3.72 9.38
CA ASP A 38 -6.91 3.82 9.91
C ASP A 38 -7.22 5.33 10.15
N PRO A 39 -8.04 5.97 9.31
CA PRO A 39 -8.34 7.40 9.43
C PRO A 39 -9.18 7.74 10.66
N LYS A 40 -9.89 6.78 11.25
CA LYS A 40 -10.69 7.02 12.45
C LYS A 40 -9.85 6.97 13.71
N LYS A 41 -8.91 6.03 13.78
CA LYS A 41 -7.95 5.95 14.89
C LYS A 41 -6.78 6.92 14.73
N GLY A 42 -6.51 7.37 13.51
CA GLY A 42 -5.40 8.27 13.20
C GLY A 42 -4.03 7.57 13.26
N GLU A 43 -3.98 6.26 13.02
CA GLU A 43 -2.78 5.44 13.17
C GLU A 43 -2.56 4.50 11.99
N PHE A 44 -1.29 4.10 11.78
CA PHE A 44 -0.96 3.03 10.85
C PHE A 44 -1.20 1.67 11.48
N LEU A 45 -1.80 0.76 10.71
CA LEU A 45 -1.92 -0.63 11.10
C LEU A 45 -0.52 -1.28 11.18
N PRO A 46 -0.30 -2.25 12.07
CA PRO A 46 1.00 -2.90 12.28
C PRO A 46 1.37 -3.90 11.15
N ILE A 47 0.85 -3.68 9.94
CA ILE A 47 1.02 -4.53 8.78
C ILE A 47 1.68 -3.69 7.69
N THR A 48 2.82 -4.16 7.20
CA THR A 48 3.56 -3.52 6.12
C THR A 48 3.91 -4.58 5.08
N HIS A 49 3.74 -4.25 3.80
CA HIS A 49 4.12 -5.15 2.71
C HIS A 49 5.17 -4.48 1.84
N GLU A 50 6.12 -5.28 1.34
CA GLU A 50 6.98 -4.87 0.25
C GLU A 50 6.41 -5.41 -1.06
N ILE A 51 6.24 -4.53 -2.04
CA ILE A 51 5.65 -4.87 -3.32
C ILE A 51 6.65 -4.56 -4.42
N LYS A 52 7.07 -5.58 -5.15
CA LYS A 52 7.80 -5.39 -6.41
C LYS A 52 6.83 -4.99 -7.51
N GLY A 53 6.97 -3.76 -7.99
CA GLY A 53 6.22 -3.21 -9.10
C GLY A 53 6.56 -3.84 -10.45
N GLY A 54 6.41 -3.07 -11.53
CA GLY A 54 6.61 -3.54 -12.90
C GLY A 54 5.41 -4.31 -13.45
N GLY A 55 4.19 -3.89 -13.09
CA GLY A 55 2.95 -4.45 -13.61
C GLY A 55 1.85 -4.62 -12.57
N LYS A 56 0.86 -5.45 -12.93
CA LYS A 56 -0.31 -5.76 -12.10
C LYS A 56 0.06 -6.72 -10.97
N ARG A 57 -0.32 -6.39 -9.74
CA ARG A 57 -0.08 -7.20 -8.53
C ARG A 57 -1.37 -7.30 -7.70
N PRO A 58 -1.74 -8.50 -7.23
CA PRO A 58 -2.79 -8.61 -6.24
C PRO A 58 -2.25 -8.18 -4.87
N LEU A 59 -3.01 -7.35 -4.18
CA LEU A 59 -2.78 -6.97 -2.78
C LEU A 59 -3.98 -7.43 -1.96
N GLU A 60 -3.71 -8.18 -0.89
CA GLU A 60 -4.74 -8.59 0.05
C GLU A 60 -5.07 -7.43 0.99
N LEU A 61 -6.35 -7.16 1.13
CA LEU A 61 -6.82 -6.14 2.06
C LEU A 61 -6.79 -6.71 3.48
N PRO A 62 -6.36 -5.94 4.49
CA PRO A 62 -6.50 -6.35 5.88
C PRO A 62 -7.99 -6.47 6.23
N LYS A 63 -8.29 -7.04 7.40
CA LYS A 63 -9.63 -6.95 7.97
C LYS A 63 -9.88 -5.53 8.45
N PHE A 64 -11.00 -4.94 8.07
CA PHE A 64 -11.46 -3.64 8.53
C PHE A 64 -12.98 -3.63 8.61
N ASN A 65 -13.52 -2.89 9.57
CA ASN A 65 -14.96 -2.67 9.72
C ASN A 65 -15.38 -1.27 9.26
N GLU A 66 -14.45 -0.50 8.71
CA GLU A 66 -14.60 0.88 8.28
C GLU A 66 -13.50 1.28 7.31
N ASP A 67 -13.62 2.47 6.72
CA ASP A 67 -12.71 2.94 5.68
C ASP A 67 -11.24 2.90 6.12
N ILE A 68 -10.37 2.47 5.20
CA ILE A 68 -8.91 2.43 5.38
C ILE A 68 -8.20 3.08 4.21
N VAL A 69 -6.96 3.50 4.44
CA VAL A 69 -6.14 4.16 3.44
C VAL A 69 -4.86 3.34 3.21
N LEU A 70 -4.57 3.02 1.96
CA LEU A 70 -3.30 2.43 1.55
C LEU A 70 -2.33 3.54 1.13
N TYR A 71 -1.18 3.57 1.77
CA TYR A 71 -0.02 4.36 1.37
C TYR A 71 0.99 3.45 0.70
N LEU A 72 1.44 3.81 -0.50
CA LEU A 72 2.51 3.14 -1.23
C LEU A 72 3.61 4.16 -1.50
N THR A 73 4.79 3.91 -0.94
CA THR A 73 5.97 4.76 -1.14
C THR A 73 7.06 3.95 -1.83
N ARG A 74 7.53 4.41 -2.98
CA ARG A 74 8.66 3.82 -3.69
C ARG A 74 9.91 3.96 -2.83
N ARG A 75 10.64 2.85 -2.65
CA ARG A 75 11.97 2.89 -2.06
C ARG A 75 12.98 3.16 -3.17
N GLU A 76 13.85 4.13 -2.94
CA GLU A 76 15.09 4.19 -3.69
C GLU A 76 15.85 2.88 -3.44
N PRO A 77 16.46 2.26 -4.47
CA PRO A 77 17.38 1.16 -4.23
C PRO A 77 18.46 1.68 -3.28
N GLU A 78 18.71 0.95 -2.18
CA GLU A 78 19.89 1.22 -1.36
C GLU A 78 21.09 1.18 -2.32
N LYS A 79 21.75 2.34 -2.49
CA LYS A 79 23.00 2.37 -3.24
C LYS A 79 23.95 1.49 -2.45
N ASP A 80 24.25 0.31 -2.98
CA ASP A 80 25.40 -0.47 -2.55
C ASP A 80 26.61 0.46 -2.66
N VAL A 81 27.08 0.95 -1.50
CA VAL A 81 28.36 1.62 -1.41
C VAL A 81 29.40 0.50 -1.52
N SER A 82 29.83 0.24 -2.76
CA SER A 82 31.00 -0.60 -3.05
C SER A 82 32.28 0.02 -2.52
#